data_AF-A0A950Y7N1-F1
#
_entry.id   AF-A0A950Y7N1-F1
#
_cell.length_a   1.000
_cell.length_b   1.000
_cell.length_c   1.000
_cell.angle_alpha   90.00
_cell.angle_beta   90.00
_cell.angle_gamma   90.00
#
_symmetry.space_group_name_H-M   'P 1'
#
loop_
_entity.id
_entity.type
_entity.pdbx_description
1 polymer ?
#
loop_
_entity_poly.entity_id
_entity_poly.type
_entity_poly.pdbx_seq_one_letter_code
_entity_poly.pdbx_strand_id
1 'polypeptide(L)'
;MVSGQAGYQLRTHGAKVPIPFIIGTAGWGIFVHSPMGAFDLTGPEGCVRPADAAGALPLDIFIIAAEEPRSIMAEYAKLTGYPEMAPLWSFGYQQSHRTLGTPEEIMQEARTFREKKMPCDAMIYLGTDFCPNGWNTHNGEFMWNVTAFPDPPKAIQQLHEENFKVVLHTVIEGQHLSGTVKDPCTAAPLPSGRTPDGHWPPDRQVSCYWPVHKSLFDQNVDGWWPDQGDGLDAPSRLARNRMYFEGSQMYRPNERVYALHRNGYAGMQRYASFLWSGDVQSTWETLKTHVPVGINAGLSG
;
A
#
# COMPACT_ATOMS: atom_id res chain seq x y z
N MET A 1 -2.32 9.88 -15.53
CA MET A 1 -2.56 9.69 -14.08
C MET A 1 -1.62 10.63 -13.34
N VAL A 2 -2.14 11.64 -12.62
CA VAL A 2 -1.29 12.48 -11.73
C VAL A 2 -1.27 11.78 -10.39
N SER A 3 -0.34 10.85 -10.23
CA SER A 3 -0.07 10.17 -8.97
C SER A 3 1.32 10.60 -8.55
N GLY A 4 1.42 11.46 -7.54
CA GLY A 4 2.69 12.04 -7.11
C GLY A 4 2.68 13.55 -6.97
N GLN A 5 3.76 14.07 -6.36
CA GLN A 5 3.97 15.50 -6.17
C GLN A 5 4.43 16.17 -7.49
N ALA A 6 3.52 16.67 -8.32
CA ALA A 6 3.85 17.29 -9.61
C ALA A 6 4.25 18.79 -9.50
N GLY A 7 5.09 19.14 -8.52
CA GLY A 7 5.57 20.52 -8.27
C GLY A 7 5.81 20.80 -6.79
N TYR A 8 6.37 21.98 -6.47
CA TYR A 8 6.75 22.36 -5.11
C TYR A 8 5.65 23.10 -4.31
N GLN A 9 4.65 23.67 -4.99
CA GLN A 9 3.48 24.32 -4.39
C GLN A 9 2.22 23.51 -4.66
N LEU A 10 2.04 22.44 -3.88
CA LEU A 10 0.87 21.58 -4.01
C LEU A 10 -0.14 21.89 -2.92
N ARG A 11 -1.42 21.75 -3.25
CA ARG A 11 -2.49 21.79 -2.26
C ARG A 11 -2.44 20.57 -1.32
N THR A 12 -1.90 19.46 -1.80
CA THR A 12 -1.75 18.19 -1.06
C THR A 12 -0.37 17.58 -1.32
N HIS A 13 0.30 17.15 -0.26
CA HIS A 13 1.61 16.50 -0.33
C HIS A 13 1.49 15.01 0.02
N GLY A 14 2.16 14.14 -0.74
CA GLY A 14 2.26 12.70 -0.44
C GLY A 14 1.19 11.84 -1.13
N ALA A 15 0.95 10.66 -0.57
CA ALA A 15 0.04 9.65 -1.11
C ALA A 15 -1.44 9.98 -0.86
N LYS A 16 -2.33 9.45 -1.70
CA LYS A 16 -3.78 9.70 -1.62
C LYS A 16 -4.46 8.79 -0.60
N VAL A 17 -4.20 9.01 0.69
CA VAL A 17 -4.85 8.30 1.80
C VAL A 17 -5.77 9.26 2.56
N PRO A 18 -7.07 9.32 2.22
CA PRO A 18 -7.99 10.24 2.86
C PRO A 18 -8.37 9.67 4.23
N ILE A 19 -7.63 10.05 5.27
CA ILE A 19 -7.98 9.73 6.66
C ILE A 19 -8.64 10.99 7.25
N PRO A 20 -9.98 11.02 7.39
CA PRO A 20 -10.71 12.19 7.86
C PRO A 20 -10.65 12.31 9.39
N PHE A 21 -9.43 12.41 9.91
CA PHE A 21 -9.12 12.53 11.32
C PHE A 21 -8.30 13.79 11.56
N ILE A 22 -8.71 14.58 12.55
CA ILE A 22 -8.00 15.79 12.97
C ILE A 22 -7.80 15.77 14.48
N ILE A 23 -6.61 16.21 14.91
CA ILE A 23 -6.26 16.41 16.31
C ILE A 23 -6.18 17.93 16.54
N GLY A 24 -7.00 18.45 17.44
CA GLY A 24 -6.99 19.83 17.87
C GLY A 24 -5.97 20.08 18.97
N THR A 25 -5.37 21.27 18.97
CA THR A 25 -4.37 21.68 19.95
C THR A 25 -4.92 21.96 21.35
N ALA A 26 -6.26 22.04 21.49
CA ALA A 26 -6.95 22.26 22.76
C ALA A 26 -7.38 20.97 23.46
N GLY A 27 -6.82 19.81 23.07
CA GLY A 27 -7.10 18.53 23.72
C GLY A 27 -8.37 17.85 23.21
N TRP A 28 -8.47 17.66 21.90
CA TRP A 28 -9.57 16.90 21.29
C TRP A 28 -9.18 16.30 19.94
N GLY A 29 -9.89 15.26 19.52
CA GLY A 29 -9.81 14.68 18.18
C GLY A 29 -11.19 14.50 17.56
N ILE A 30 -11.30 14.66 16.25
CA ILE A 30 -12.53 14.40 15.50
C ILE A 30 -12.22 13.45 14.36
N PHE A 31 -12.90 12.31 14.33
CA PHE A 31 -12.91 11.38 13.20
C PHE A 31 -14.27 11.43 12.52
N VAL A 32 -14.31 11.84 11.26
CA VAL A 32 -15.53 11.87 10.44
C VAL A 32 -15.58 10.59 9.61
N HIS A 33 -16.27 9.57 10.11
CA HIS A 33 -16.39 8.29 9.41
C HIS A 33 -17.25 8.42 8.14
N SER A 34 -18.32 9.20 8.23
CA SER A 34 -19.21 9.54 7.11
C SER A 34 -19.85 10.92 7.33
N PRO A 35 -20.06 11.73 6.28
CA PRO A 35 -19.74 11.49 4.87
C PRO A 35 -18.28 11.74 4.52
N MET A 36 -17.86 11.21 3.38
CA MET A 36 -16.56 11.56 2.79
C MET A 36 -16.53 13.00 2.30
N GLY A 37 -15.39 13.65 2.48
CA GLY A 37 -15.27 15.08 2.29
C GLY A 37 -13.90 15.64 2.67
N ALA A 38 -13.86 16.96 2.82
CA ALA A 38 -12.68 17.70 3.23
C ALA A 38 -12.97 18.55 4.46
N PHE A 39 -11.95 18.78 5.28
CA PHE A 39 -11.98 19.84 6.28
C PHE A 39 -11.60 21.17 5.61
N ASP A 40 -12.43 22.19 5.76
CA ASP A 40 -12.07 23.58 5.47
C ASP A 40 -11.84 24.30 6.78
N LEU A 41 -10.58 24.63 7.04
CA LEU A 41 -10.09 25.31 8.24
C LEU A 41 -9.53 26.70 7.91
N THR A 42 -9.88 27.26 6.74
CA THR A 42 -9.33 28.54 6.27
C THR A 42 -10.01 29.76 6.87
N GLY A 43 -11.23 29.59 7.42
CA GLY A 43 -12.03 30.65 8.04
C GLY A 43 -11.93 30.68 9.57
N PRO A 44 -12.66 31.63 10.22
CA PRO A 44 -12.75 31.69 11.67
C PRO A 44 -13.51 30.50 12.28
N GLU A 45 -14.32 29.81 11.48
CA GLU A 45 -15.00 28.58 11.84
C GLU A 45 -14.50 27.45 10.91
N GLY A 46 -14.17 26.31 11.49
CA GLY A 46 -13.84 25.10 10.73
C GLY A 46 -15.11 24.37 10.31
N CYS A 47 -15.18 23.89 9.06
CA CYS A 47 -16.32 23.10 8.58
C CYS A 47 -15.89 21.81 7.88
N VAL A 48 -16.73 20.78 7.99
CA VAL A 48 -16.64 19.56 7.19
C VAL A 48 -17.45 19.78 5.92
N ARG A 49 -16.81 19.66 4.76
CA ARG A 49 -17.45 19.75 3.44
C ARG A 49 -17.57 18.36 2.84
N PRO A 50 -18.78 17.78 2.78
CA PRO A 50 -19.02 16.55 2.04
C PRO A 50 -18.55 16.68 0.59
N ALA A 51 -18.04 15.60 0.02
CA ALA A 51 -17.64 15.54 -1.38
C ALA A 51 -18.87 15.66 -2.32
N ASP A 52 -20.03 15.17 -1.86
CA ASP A 52 -21.31 15.27 -2.52
C ASP A 52 -22.38 15.73 -1.52
N ALA A 53 -23.16 16.74 -1.90
CA ALA A 53 -24.25 17.27 -1.09
C ALA A 53 -25.39 16.24 -0.93
N ALA A 54 -25.62 15.38 -1.93
CA ALA A 54 -26.65 14.33 -1.86
C ALA A 54 -26.26 13.21 -0.88
N GLY A 55 -24.96 12.98 -0.69
CA GLY A 55 -24.40 12.00 0.25
C GLY A 55 -23.99 12.59 1.60
N ALA A 56 -24.43 13.81 1.95
CA ALA A 56 -23.99 14.50 3.17
C ALA A 56 -24.50 13.87 4.49
N LEU A 57 -25.52 13.01 4.41
CA LEU A 57 -26.13 12.33 5.55
C LEU A 57 -26.19 10.82 5.33
N PRO A 58 -26.13 10.00 6.40
CA PRO A 58 -26.03 10.41 7.80
C PRO A 58 -24.63 10.92 8.18
N LEU A 59 -24.59 11.78 9.20
CA LEU A 59 -23.33 12.14 9.88
C LEU A 59 -22.98 11.02 10.86
N ASP A 60 -21.79 10.46 10.69
CA ASP A 60 -21.19 9.52 11.63
C ASP A 60 -19.82 10.07 12.06
N ILE A 61 -19.81 10.71 13.23
CA ILE A 61 -18.71 11.52 13.72
C ILE A 61 -18.37 11.07 15.13
N PHE A 62 -17.10 10.77 15.34
CA PHE A 62 -16.54 10.40 16.64
C PHE A 62 -15.74 11.58 17.19
N ILE A 63 -16.07 12.00 18.41
CA ILE A 63 -15.36 13.06 19.14
C ILE A 63 -14.60 12.39 20.27
N ILE A 64 -13.30 12.67 20.34
CA ILE A 64 -12.40 12.18 21.37
C ILE A 64 -11.97 13.38 22.21
N ALA A 65 -12.33 13.41 23.49
CA ALA A 65 -11.91 14.46 24.41
C ALA A 65 -10.76 13.93 25.29
N ALA A 66 -9.55 14.43 25.06
CA ALA A 66 -8.36 14.08 25.84
C ALA A 66 -7.28 15.15 25.65
N GLU A 67 -6.60 15.53 26.73
CA GLU A 67 -5.60 16.62 26.68
C GLU A 67 -4.38 16.25 25.81
N GLU A 68 -3.90 15.01 25.90
CA GLU A 68 -2.66 14.57 25.26
C GLU A 68 -2.90 13.90 23.89
N PRO A 69 -2.17 14.29 22.82
CA PRO A 69 -2.27 13.65 21.50
C PRO A 69 -2.09 12.14 21.54
N ARG A 70 -1.22 11.62 22.41
CA ARG A 70 -1.02 10.17 22.61
C ARG A 70 -2.32 9.47 23.02
N SER A 71 -3.08 10.06 23.94
CA SER A 71 -4.35 9.51 24.41
C SER A 71 -5.40 9.59 23.29
N ILE A 72 -5.43 10.70 22.55
CA ILE A 72 -6.32 10.86 21.38
C ILE A 72 -6.05 9.76 20.33
N MET A 73 -4.78 9.53 19.99
CA MET A 73 -4.37 8.46 19.06
C MET A 73 -4.76 7.06 19.57
N ALA A 74 -4.63 6.80 20.87
CA ALA A 74 -5.00 5.53 21.46
C ALA A 74 -6.52 5.27 21.38
N GLU A 75 -7.35 6.28 21.66
CA GLU A 75 -8.81 6.17 21.50
C GLU A 75 -9.21 6.00 20.02
N TYR A 76 -8.55 6.72 19.11
CA TYR A 76 -8.75 6.53 17.67
C TYR A 76 -8.39 5.10 17.22
N ALA A 77 -7.31 4.53 17.75
CA ALA A 77 -6.93 3.14 17.48
C ALA A 77 -7.92 2.12 18.08
N LYS A 78 -8.59 2.41 19.20
CA LYS A 78 -9.67 1.54 19.69
C LYS A 78 -10.87 1.49 18.73
N LEU A 79 -11.17 2.62 18.08
CA LEU A 79 -12.25 2.70 17.08
C LEU A 79 -11.86 2.04 15.76
N THR A 80 -10.63 2.28 15.30
CA THR A 80 -10.21 1.93 13.94
C THR A 80 -9.29 0.72 13.84
N GLY A 81 -8.82 0.20 14.98
CA GLY A 81 -7.89 -0.93 15.11
C GLY A 81 -6.47 -0.50 15.46
N TYR A 82 -5.80 -1.30 16.30
CA TYR A 82 -4.39 -1.12 16.64
C TYR A 82 -3.48 -1.52 15.48
N PRO A 83 -2.33 -0.85 15.30
CA PRO A 83 -1.38 -1.20 14.25
C PRO A 83 -0.79 -2.59 14.47
N GLU A 84 -0.68 -3.35 13.39
CA GLU A 84 0.01 -4.64 13.39
C GLU A 84 1.53 -4.46 13.44
N MET A 85 2.22 -5.37 14.14
CA MET A 85 3.67 -5.31 14.22
C MET A 85 4.31 -5.77 12.92
N ALA A 86 5.22 -4.97 12.37
CA ALA A 86 5.94 -5.31 11.16
C ALA A 86 6.91 -6.50 11.36
N PRO A 87 7.25 -7.25 10.29
CA PRO A 87 8.38 -8.16 10.31
C PRO A 87 9.66 -7.42 10.67
N LEU A 88 10.56 -8.04 11.45
CA LEU A 88 11.77 -7.36 11.91
C LEU A 88 12.64 -6.82 10.76
N TRP A 89 12.74 -7.60 9.67
CA TRP A 89 13.54 -7.25 8.49
C TRP A 89 13.05 -5.97 7.80
N SER A 90 11.78 -5.57 7.95
CA SER A 90 11.25 -4.39 7.27
C SER A 90 11.76 -3.07 7.85
N PHE A 91 12.35 -3.11 9.05
CA PHE A 91 13.06 -1.96 9.65
C PHE A 91 14.48 -1.78 9.09
N GLY A 92 14.99 -2.78 8.35
CA GLY A 92 16.23 -2.70 7.62
C GLY A 92 16.12 -1.85 6.37
N TYR A 93 17.26 -1.62 5.70
CA TYR A 93 17.25 -0.94 4.41
C TYR A 93 16.63 -1.85 3.34
N GLN A 94 15.78 -1.28 2.49
CA GLN A 94 15.11 -1.99 1.41
C GLN A 94 15.52 -1.35 0.09
N GLN A 95 16.13 -2.14 -0.79
CA GLN A 95 16.56 -1.69 -2.10
C GLN A 95 15.46 -1.92 -3.13
N SER A 96 15.22 -0.91 -3.97
CA SER A 96 14.37 -1.05 -5.14
C SER A 96 15.00 -0.35 -6.34
N HIS A 97 14.85 -0.96 -7.52
CA HIS A 97 15.30 -0.37 -8.77
C HIS A 97 14.14 -0.33 -9.77
N ARG A 98 13.97 0.79 -10.48
CA ARG A 98 12.80 1.00 -11.34
C ARG A 98 12.79 0.05 -12.54
N THR A 99 13.89 -0.05 -13.27
CA THR A 99 14.00 -0.93 -14.45
C THR A 99 14.99 -2.02 -14.12
N LEU A 100 14.58 -3.28 -14.18
CA LEU A 100 15.48 -4.39 -13.91
C LEU A 100 16.49 -4.55 -15.05
N GLY A 101 17.73 -4.83 -14.68
CA GLY A 101 18.78 -5.19 -15.64
C GLY A 101 18.62 -6.62 -16.16
N THR A 102 19.72 -7.16 -16.66
CA THR A 102 19.87 -8.59 -16.94
C THR A 102 19.81 -9.41 -15.64
N PRO A 103 19.56 -10.74 -15.73
CA PRO A 103 19.58 -11.61 -14.54
C PRO A 103 20.87 -11.49 -13.72
N GLU A 104 22.02 -11.32 -14.38
CA GLU A 104 23.32 -11.14 -13.71
C GLU A 104 23.40 -9.79 -12.98
N GLU A 105 22.89 -8.71 -13.58
CA GLU A 105 22.88 -7.38 -12.95
C GLU A 105 21.97 -7.34 -11.72
N ILE A 106 20.82 -8.02 -11.76
CA ILE A 106 19.92 -8.16 -10.61
C ILE A 106 20.66 -8.81 -9.43
N MET A 107 21.36 -9.93 -9.67
CA MET A 107 22.14 -10.61 -8.64
C MET A 107 23.41 -9.82 -8.24
N GLN A 108 23.99 -9.07 -9.16
CA GLN A 108 25.15 -8.22 -8.87
C GLN A 108 24.80 -7.06 -7.93
N GLU A 109 23.60 -6.49 -8.02
CA GLU A 109 23.15 -5.44 -7.10
C GLU A 109 23.14 -5.96 -5.65
N ALA A 110 22.54 -7.13 -5.41
CA ALA A 110 22.51 -7.78 -4.10
C ALA A 110 23.93 -8.08 -3.57
N ARG A 111 24.78 -8.71 -4.40
CA ARG A 111 26.18 -8.99 -4.04
C ARG A 111 26.96 -7.73 -3.69
N THR A 112 26.71 -6.62 -4.40
CA THR A 112 27.37 -5.34 -4.15
C THR A 112 27.08 -4.80 -2.74
N PHE A 113 25.88 -5.00 -2.19
CA PHE A 113 25.60 -4.66 -0.78
C PHE A 113 26.50 -5.46 0.17
N ARG A 114 26.66 -6.76 -0.05
CA ARG A 114 27.51 -7.64 0.78
C ARG A 114 28.99 -7.29 0.65
N GLU A 115 29.49 -7.13 -0.58
CA GLU A 115 30.88 -6.74 -0.86
C GLU A 115 31.25 -5.39 -0.23
N LYS A 116 30.36 -4.40 -0.35
CA LYS A 116 30.57 -3.06 0.22
C LYS A 116 30.22 -2.95 1.70
N LYS A 117 29.82 -4.05 2.34
CA LYS A 117 29.40 -4.11 3.76
C LYS A 117 28.29 -3.10 4.09
N MET A 118 27.36 -2.93 3.16
CA MET A 118 26.17 -2.08 3.35
C MET A 118 25.01 -2.94 3.86
N PRO A 119 24.31 -2.53 4.93
CA PRO A 119 23.13 -3.23 5.39
C PRO A 119 22.01 -3.12 4.35
N CYS A 120 21.35 -4.25 4.08
CA CYS A 120 20.16 -4.33 3.23
C CYS A 120 19.48 -5.67 3.49
N ASP A 121 18.17 -5.59 3.75
CA ASP A 121 17.33 -6.69 4.22
C ASP A 121 16.32 -7.13 3.16
N ALA A 122 15.98 -6.28 2.19
CA ALA A 122 15.01 -6.62 1.16
C ALA A 122 15.36 -6.07 -0.22
N MET A 123 15.08 -6.86 -1.26
CA MET A 123 15.09 -6.49 -2.67
C MET A 123 13.64 -6.39 -3.16
N ILE A 124 13.27 -5.22 -3.66
CA ILE A 124 11.91 -4.91 -4.13
C ILE A 124 11.93 -4.71 -5.64
N TYR A 125 11.18 -5.52 -6.37
CA TYR A 125 11.17 -5.49 -7.83
C TYR A 125 9.87 -4.90 -8.40
N LEU A 126 10.01 -3.90 -9.27
CA LEU A 126 8.90 -3.24 -9.98
C LEU A 126 8.35 -4.11 -11.12
N GLY A 127 7.05 -4.01 -11.39
CA GLY A 127 6.39 -4.69 -12.51
C GLY A 127 6.63 -4.03 -13.88
N THR A 128 6.41 -4.81 -14.94
CA THR A 128 6.50 -4.36 -16.33
C THR A 128 5.40 -3.33 -16.66
N ASP A 129 5.58 -2.59 -17.76
CA ASP A 129 4.76 -1.47 -18.24
C ASP A 129 4.89 -0.15 -17.45
N PHE A 130 5.37 -0.18 -16.20
CA PHE A 130 5.88 1.02 -15.50
C PHE A 130 7.36 1.29 -15.78
N CYS A 131 8.02 0.27 -16.32
CA CYS A 131 9.40 0.25 -16.74
C CYS A 131 9.54 -0.67 -17.98
N PRO A 132 10.63 -0.54 -18.76
CA PRO A 132 10.89 -1.40 -19.90
C PRO A 132 11.12 -2.89 -19.56
N ASN A 133 11.55 -3.20 -18.33
CA ASN A 133 11.87 -4.56 -17.91
C ASN A 133 11.57 -4.70 -16.40
N GLY A 134 10.45 -5.35 -16.07
CA GLY A 134 10.03 -5.60 -14.69
C GLY A 134 10.04 -7.09 -14.34
N TRP A 135 9.59 -7.43 -13.11
CA TRP A 135 9.60 -8.82 -12.64
C TRP A 135 8.55 -9.72 -13.31
N ASN A 136 7.45 -9.14 -13.80
CA ASN A 136 6.31 -9.85 -14.39
C ASN A 136 6.12 -9.56 -15.89
N THR A 137 5.25 -10.32 -16.56
CA THR A 137 5.02 -10.19 -18.01
C THR A 137 4.36 -8.87 -18.41
N HIS A 138 3.37 -8.41 -17.64
CA HIS A 138 2.69 -7.13 -17.80
C HIS A 138 2.24 -6.61 -16.43
N ASN A 139 1.92 -5.33 -16.34
CA ASN A 139 1.33 -4.76 -15.13
C ASN A 139 0.12 -5.59 -14.65
N GLY A 140 0.12 -5.94 -13.36
CA GLY A 140 -0.94 -6.70 -12.68
C GLY A 140 -0.98 -8.21 -13.01
N GLU A 141 -0.10 -8.69 -13.89
CA GLU A 141 0.07 -10.13 -14.10
C GLU A 141 0.93 -10.75 -12.99
N PHE A 142 0.67 -12.03 -12.70
CA PHE A 142 1.38 -12.81 -11.68
C PHE A 142 2.35 -13.84 -12.27
N MET A 143 2.65 -13.69 -13.57
CA MET A 143 3.61 -14.53 -14.28
C MET A 143 4.96 -13.83 -14.37
N TRP A 144 6.03 -14.58 -14.11
CA TRP A 144 7.40 -14.08 -14.17
C TRP A 144 7.81 -13.69 -15.59
N ASN A 145 8.50 -12.55 -15.71
CA ASN A 145 9.25 -12.20 -16.90
C ASN A 145 10.53 -13.04 -16.95
N VAL A 146 10.54 -14.07 -17.79
CA VAL A 146 11.68 -14.99 -17.94
C VAL A 146 12.94 -14.34 -18.50
N THR A 147 12.85 -13.13 -19.07
CA THR A 147 14.02 -12.36 -19.50
C THR A 147 14.78 -11.80 -18.30
N ALA A 148 14.06 -11.33 -17.27
CA ALA A 148 14.63 -10.82 -16.03
C ALA A 148 14.92 -11.94 -15.02
N PHE A 149 13.99 -12.89 -14.89
CA PHE A 149 14.06 -14.04 -13.97
C PHE A 149 13.85 -15.35 -14.74
N PRO A 150 14.88 -15.89 -15.40
CA PRO A 150 14.76 -17.15 -16.16
C PRO A 150 14.52 -18.37 -15.28
N ASP A 151 14.99 -18.33 -14.02
CA ASP A 151 14.72 -19.33 -12.99
C ASP A 151 14.38 -18.61 -11.67
N PRO A 152 13.13 -18.14 -11.51
CA PRO A 152 12.73 -17.34 -10.35
C PRO A 152 12.91 -18.06 -9.00
N PRO A 153 12.53 -19.35 -8.82
CA PRO A 153 12.77 -20.05 -7.56
C PRO A 153 14.26 -20.07 -7.18
N LYS A 154 15.15 -20.31 -8.14
CA LYS A 154 16.59 -20.30 -7.90
C LYS A 154 17.10 -18.90 -7.53
N ALA A 155 16.66 -17.87 -8.24
CA ALA A 155 17.06 -16.49 -7.94
C ALA A 155 16.62 -16.06 -6.54
N ILE A 156 15.37 -16.36 -6.15
CA ILE A 156 14.85 -16.08 -4.80
C ILE A 156 15.65 -16.85 -3.75
N GLN A 157 15.93 -18.14 -3.99
CA GLN A 157 16.75 -18.93 -3.08
C GLN A 157 18.15 -18.31 -2.88
N GLN A 158 18.82 -17.89 -3.95
CA GLN A 158 20.14 -17.25 -3.85
C GLN A 158 20.09 -15.94 -3.05
N LEU A 159 19.06 -15.12 -3.26
CA LEU A 159 18.83 -13.90 -2.47
C LEU A 159 18.61 -14.24 -0.98
N HIS A 160 17.83 -15.28 -0.70
CA HIS A 160 17.57 -15.75 0.67
C HIS A 160 18.83 -16.30 1.35
N GLU A 161 19.68 -17.03 0.64
CA GLU A 161 20.99 -17.52 1.14
C GLU A 161 21.91 -16.36 1.54
N GLU A 162 21.77 -15.20 0.89
CA GLU A 162 22.45 -13.97 1.27
C GLU A 162 21.69 -13.11 2.30
N ASN A 163 20.59 -13.61 2.88
CA ASN A 163 19.70 -12.94 3.84
C ASN A 163 18.94 -11.72 3.28
N PHE A 164 18.61 -11.71 2.00
CA PHE A 164 17.66 -10.76 1.44
C PHE A 164 16.25 -11.33 1.42
N LYS A 165 15.27 -10.48 1.70
CA LYS A 165 13.85 -10.73 1.46
C LYS A 165 13.45 -10.25 0.07
N VAL A 166 12.45 -10.88 -0.54
CA VAL A 166 11.97 -10.54 -1.88
C VAL A 166 10.55 -10.00 -1.80
N VAL A 167 10.37 -8.76 -2.25
CA VAL A 167 9.08 -8.09 -2.31
C VAL A 167 8.72 -7.78 -3.75
N LEU A 168 7.49 -8.09 -4.15
CA LEU A 168 7.05 -7.90 -5.53
C LEU A 168 5.99 -6.80 -5.63
N HIS A 169 6.20 -5.90 -6.60
CA HIS A 169 5.21 -4.93 -7.03
C HIS A 169 3.97 -5.60 -7.62
N THR A 170 2.79 -5.20 -7.15
CA THR A 170 1.51 -5.69 -7.67
C THR A 170 0.57 -4.52 -7.91
N VAL A 171 -0.34 -4.68 -8.86
CA VAL A 171 -1.33 -3.66 -9.19
C VAL A 171 -2.69 -4.30 -9.36
N ILE A 172 -3.68 -3.57 -8.88
CA ILE A 172 -5.09 -3.82 -9.12
C ILE A 172 -5.67 -2.52 -9.63
N GLU A 173 -6.07 -2.52 -10.91
CA GLU A 173 -6.87 -1.45 -11.46
C GLU A 173 -8.36 -1.79 -11.31
N GLY A 174 -9.19 -0.77 -11.18
CA GLY A 174 -10.62 -0.89 -10.92
C GLY A 174 -11.16 0.25 -10.07
N GLN A 175 -12.46 0.22 -9.83
CA GLN A 175 -13.16 1.21 -8.99
C GLN A 175 -13.70 0.55 -7.72
N HIS A 176 -14.13 -0.72 -7.81
CA HIS A 176 -14.78 -1.43 -6.72
C HIS A 176 -14.12 -2.78 -6.44
N LEU A 177 -13.80 -3.01 -5.17
CA LEU A 177 -13.30 -4.28 -4.64
C LEU A 177 -14.14 -4.66 -3.42
N SER A 178 -14.73 -5.84 -3.46
CA SER A 178 -15.74 -6.27 -2.49
C SER A 178 -15.39 -7.59 -1.82
N GLY A 179 -15.93 -7.78 -0.62
CA GLY A 179 -15.77 -9.00 0.17
C GLY A 179 -14.40 -9.14 0.84
N THR A 180 -14.10 -10.37 1.21
CA THR A 180 -12.93 -10.81 1.97
C THR A 180 -12.38 -12.09 1.36
N VAL A 181 -11.20 -12.52 1.81
CA VAL A 181 -10.59 -13.77 1.34
C VAL A 181 -11.37 -15.02 1.79
N LYS A 182 -12.29 -14.88 2.76
CA LYS A 182 -13.09 -15.98 3.30
C LYS A 182 -14.43 -16.17 2.59
N ASP A 183 -14.84 -15.20 1.78
CA ASP A 183 -16.10 -15.27 1.04
C ASP A 183 -16.00 -16.25 -0.14
N PRO A 184 -17.10 -16.86 -0.59
CA PRO A 184 -17.08 -17.65 -1.81
C PRO A 184 -16.74 -16.78 -3.02
N CYS A 185 -15.89 -17.27 -3.93
CA CYS A 185 -15.71 -16.64 -5.23
C CYS A 185 -16.88 -17.00 -6.14
N THR A 186 -17.64 -15.99 -6.59
CA THR A 186 -18.79 -16.19 -7.49
C THR A 186 -18.59 -15.59 -8.88
N ALA A 187 -17.51 -14.83 -9.09
CA ALA A 187 -17.16 -14.31 -10.41
C ALA A 187 -16.46 -15.40 -11.26
N ALA A 188 -16.53 -15.24 -12.59
CA ALA A 188 -15.78 -16.11 -13.49
C ALA A 188 -14.27 -15.96 -13.27
N PRO A 189 -13.49 -17.06 -13.26
CA PRO A 189 -12.05 -16.99 -13.09
C PRO A 189 -11.41 -16.26 -14.27
N LEU A 190 -10.48 -15.34 -13.98
CA LEU A 190 -9.68 -14.64 -14.98
C LEU A 190 -8.22 -15.10 -14.86
N PRO A 191 -7.64 -15.73 -15.90
CA PRO A 191 -6.27 -16.26 -15.85
C PRO A 191 -5.21 -15.20 -15.51
N SER A 192 -5.40 -13.98 -16.03
CA SER A 192 -4.53 -12.82 -15.88
C SER A 192 -5.06 -11.77 -14.91
N GLY A 193 -6.25 -11.99 -14.36
CA GLY A 193 -7.03 -10.93 -13.73
C GLY A 193 -7.53 -9.87 -14.71
N ARG A 194 -7.31 -9.98 -16.03
CA ARG A 194 -7.86 -9.04 -17.05
C ARG A 194 -9.07 -9.64 -17.77
N THR A 195 -9.95 -8.79 -18.28
CA THR A 195 -11.02 -9.17 -19.20
C THR A 195 -10.45 -9.59 -20.56
N PRO A 196 -11.23 -10.33 -21.40
CA PRO A 196 -10.76 -10.79 -22.72
C PRO A 196 -10.32 -9.69 -23.69
N ASP A 197 -10.80 -8.47 -23.52
CA ASP A 197 -10.42 -7.26 -24.28
C ASP A 197 -9.18 -6.54 -23.70
N GLY A 198 -8.51 -7.13 -22.71
CA GLY A 198 -7.23 -6.65 -22.16
C GLY A 198 -7.36 -5.60 -21.05
N HIS A 199 -8.58 -5.27 -20.63
CA HIS A 199 -8.84 -4.31 -19.57
C HIS A 199 -8.94 -4.96 -18.18
N TRP A 200 -8.90 -4.15 -17.13
CA TRP A 200 -9.20 -4.63 -15.78
C TRP A 200 -10.70 -4.56 -15.54
N PRO A 201 -11.35 -5.64 -15.08
CA PRO A 201 -12.72 -5.55 -14.58
C PRO A 201 -12.89 -4.37 -13.61
N PRO A 202 -13.94 -3.54 -13.77
CA PRO A 202 -14.19 -2.41 -12.89
C PRO A 202 -14.49 -2.86 -11.46
N ASP A 203 -15.19 -4.00 -11.33
CA ASP A 203 -15.60 -4.62 -10.08
C ASP A 203 -14.85 -5.93 -9.86
N ARG A 204 -14.42 -6.17 -8.62
CA ARG A 204 -13.77 -7.42 -8.22
C ARG A 204 -14.25 -7.93 -6.87
N GLN A 205 -14.14 -9.25 -6.73
CA GLN A 205 -14.25 -9.93 -5.44
C GLN A 205 -12.85 -10.30 -4.95
N VAL A 206 -12.58 -9.97 -3.69
CA VAL A 206 -11.32 -10.30 -3.02
C VAL A 206 -11.02 -11.81 -3.11
N SER A 207 -12.02 -12.65 -2.86
CA SER A 207 -11.92 -14.12 -2.90
C SER A 207 -11.54 -14.70 -4.27
N CYS A 208 -11.91 -14.02 -5.35
CA CYS A 208 -11.55 -14.44 -6.71
C CYS A 208 -10.17 -13.97 -7.13
N TYR A 209 -9.72 -12.83 -6.60
CA TYR A 209 -8.44 -12.25 -6.97
C TYR A 209 -7.29 -12.78 -6.12
N TRP A 210 -7.44 -12.88 -4.79
CA TRP A 210 -6.35 -13.30 -3.89
C TRP A 210 -5.64 -14.60 -4.30
N PRO A 211 -6.33 -15.67 -4.76
CA PRO A 211 -5.68 -16.92 -5.14
C PRO A 211 -4.57 -16.81 -6.18
N VAL A 212 -4.56 -15.77 -7.03
CA VAL A 212 -3.49 -15.58 -8.05
C VAL A 212 -2.12 -15.29 -7.42
N HIS A 213 -2.08 -14.83 -6.17
CA HIS A 213 -0.83 -14.59 -5.43
C HIS A 213 -0.17 -15.89 -4.96
N LYS A 214 -0.94 -16.99 -4.87
CA LYS A 214 -0.49 -18.23 -4.24
C LYS A 214 0.75 -18.81 -4.94
N SER A 215 0.78 -18.79 -6.27
CA SER A 215 1.91 -19.33 -7.04
C SER A 215 3.23 -18.65 -6.71
N LEU A 216 3.21 -17.35 -6.41
CA LEU A 216 4.39 -16.58 -6.03
C LEU A 216 4.76 -16.82 -4.55
N PHE A 217 3.77 -16.96 -3.67
CA PHE A 217 4.00 -17.37 -2.29
C PHE A 217 4.63 -18.77 -2.19
N ASP A 218 4.19 -19.72 -3.02
CA ASP A 218 4.76 -21.07 -3.09
C ASP A 218 6.23 -21.05 -3.57
N GLN A 219 6.68 -19.95 -4.19
CA GLN A 219 8.05 -19.71 -4.63
C GLN A 219 8.86 -18.85 -3.63
N ASN A 220 8.39 -18.73 -2.39
CA ASN A 220 9.06 -18.01 -1.30
C ASN A 220 9.21 -16.48 -1.49
N VAL A 221 8.29 -15.84 -2.22
CA VAL A 221 8.15 -14.37 -2.12
C VAL A 221 7.75 -13.98 -0.68
N ASP A 222 8.34 -12.92 -0.14
CA ASP A 222 8.24 -12.54 1.28
C ASP A 222 7.22 -11.43 1.56
N GLY A 223 6.87 -10.64 0.56
CA GLY A 223 5.95 -9.53 0.74
C GLY A 223 5.50 -8.88 -0.56
N TRP A 224 4.64 -7.88 -0.39
CA TRP A 224 3.96 -7.24 -1.50
C TRP A 224 4.20 -5.74 -1.52
N TRP A 225 4.19 -5.18 -2.72
CA TRP A 225 4.11 -3.75 -2.95
C TRP A 225 2.85 -3.43 -3.77
N PRO A 226 1.65 -3.34 -3.15
CA PRO A 226 0.42 -3.01 -3.86
C PRO A 226 0.35 -1.52 -4.23
N ASP A 227 0.64 -1.24 -5.49
CA ASP A 227 0.66 0.09 -6.09
C ASP A 227 -0.64 0.45 -6.80
N GLN A 228 -0.73 1.71 -7.23
CA GLN A 228 -1.94 2.37 -7.69
C GLN A 228 -3.12 2.18 -6.72
N GLY A 229 -4.31 1.88 -7.25
CA GLY A 229 -5.60 1.85 -6.56
C GLY A 229 -6.14 3.24 -6.20
N ASP A 230 -5.59 4.30 -6.79
CA ASP A 230 -6.09 5.68 -6.63
C ASP A 230 -7.55 5.82 -7.08
N GLY A 231 -7.99 4.97 -8.02
CA GLY A 231 -9.37 4.90 -8.53
C GLY A 231 -10.33 4.11 -7.63
N LEU A 232 -9.84 3.39 -6.63
CA LEU A 232 -10.70 2.67 -5.69
C LEU A 232 -11.43 3.64 -4.77
N ASP A 233 -12.72 3.37 -4.53
CA ASP A 233 -13.47 4.04 -3.46
C ASP A 233 -12.93 3.68 -2.07
N ALA A 234 -13.33 4.44 -1.03
CA ALA A 234 -12.81 4.26 0.31
C ALA A 234 -13.02 2.83 0.89
N PRO A 235 -14.22 2.21 0.78
CA PRO A 235 -14.41 0.83 1.17
C PRO A 235 -13.48 -0.16 0.44
N SER A 236 -13.30 0.03 -0.87
CA SER A 236 -12.49 -0.86 -1.71
C SER A 236 -11.00 -0.76 -1.39
N ARG A 237 -10.51 0.43 -1.01
CA ARG A 237 -9.14 0.59 -0.51
C ARG A 237 -8.91 -0.24 0.74
N LEU A 238 -9.83 -0.16 1.71
CA LEU A 238 -9.73 -0.93 2.94
C LEU A 238 -9.91 -2.44 2.70
N ALA A 239 -10.76 -2.83 1.75
CA ALA A 239 -10.89 -4.23 1.31
C ALA A 239 -9.56 -4.75 0.71
N ARG A 240 -8.85 -3.92 -0.06
CA ARG A 240 -7.51 -4.26 -0.58
C ARG A 240 -6.49 -4.41 0.55
N ASN A 241 -6.44 -3.48 1.49
CA ASN A 241 -5.55 -3.56 2.66
C ASN A 241 -5.81 -4.86 3.45
N ARG A 242 -7.08 -5.13 3.76
CA ARG A 242 -7.51 -6.35 4.45
C ARG A 242 -7.15 -7.62 3.69
N MET A 243 -7.33 -7.63 2.36
CA MET A 243 -7.00 -8.77 1.51
C MET A 243 -5.54 -9.17 1.63
N TYR A 244 -4.61 -8.20 1.50
CA TYR A 244 -3.18 -8.50 1.60
C TYR A 244 -2.80 -9.02 2.99
N PHE A 245 -3.47 -8.56 4.04
CA PHE A 245 -3.27 -9.07 5.40
C PHE A 245 -3.83 -10.48 5.61
N GLU A 246 -5.16 -10.62 5.56
CA GLU A 246 -5.85 -11.89 5.85
C GLU A 246 -5.47 -12.97 4.84
N GLY A 247 -5.26 -12.58 3.59
CA GLY A 247 -4.83 -13.48 2.53
C GLY A 247 -3.44 -14.03 2.79
N SER A 248 -2.47 -13.18 3.17
CA SER A 248 -1.12 -13.65 3.48
C SER A 248 -1.14 -14.61 4.68
N GLN A 249 -1.93 -14.28 5.71
CA GLN A 249 -2.11 -15.15 6.88
C GLN A 249 -2.81 -16.48 6.54
N MET A 250 -3.63 -16.53 5.49
CA MET A 250 -4.24 -17.79 5.03
C MET A 250 -3.20 -18.81 4.58
N TYR A 251 -2.13 -18.36 3.92
CA TYR A 251 -1.06 -19.23 3.43
C TYR A 251 0.10 -19.36 4.42
N ARG A 252 0.38 -18.33 5.21
CA ARG A 252 1.48 -18.28 6.18
C ARG A 252 1.01 -17.69 7.53
N PRO A 253 0.22 -18.41 8.32
CA PRO A 253 -0.45 -17.87 9.53
C PRO A 253 0.49 -17.48 10.67
N ASN A 254 1.72 -18.00 10.68
CA ASN A 254 2.72 -17.74 11.73
C ASN A 254 3.79 -16.73 11.29
N GLU A 255 3.58 -16.04 10.16
CA GLU A 255 4.46 -15.00 9.66
C GLU A 255 3.78 -13.65 9.75
N ARG A 256 4.55 -12.61 10.11
CA ARG A 256 4.06 -11.24 10.05
C ARG A 256 3.97 -10.81 8.59
N VAL A 257 2.90 -10.12 8.24
CA VAL A 257 2.65 -9.68 6.87
C VAL A 257 3.46 -8.42 6.56
N TYR A 258 4.02 -8.36 5.35
CA TYR A 258 4.54 -7.12 4.78
C TYR A 258 3.81 -6.79 3.48
N ALA A 259 3.07 -5.68 3.50
CA ALA A 259 2.50 -5.09 2.30
C ALA A 259 2.71 -3.57 2.34
N LEU A 260 3.49 -3.07 1.38
CA LEU A 260 3.76 -1.65 1.20
C LEU A 260 2.70 -1.09 0.25
N HIS A 261 1.72 -0.34 0.77
CA HIS A 261 0.55 0.18 0.07
C HIS A 261 0.66 1.67 -0.26
N ARG A 262 0.10 2.08 -1.42
CA ARG A 262 0.01 3.51 -1.82
C ARG A 262 -1.24 4.19 -1.32
N ASN A 263 -2.26 3.40 -1.01
CA ASN A 263 -3.55 3.88 -0.59
C ASN A 263 -4.10 3.04 0.54
N GLY A 264 -5.07 3.62 1.20
CA GLY A 264 -5.86 2.98 2.22
C GLY A 264 -6.93 3.94 2.70
N TYR A 265 -7.42 3.66 3.89
CA TYR A 265 -8.43 4.45 4.57
C TYR A 265 -8.23 4.32 6.08
N ALA A 266 -9.01 5.06 6.87
CA ALA A 266 -8.99 4.97 8.33
C ALA A 266 -9.07 3.51 8.80
N GLY A 267 -8.11 3.09 9.63
CA GLY A 267 -8.02 1.74 10.14
C GLY A 267 -7.20 0.75 9.31
N MET A 268 -6.57 1.17 8.21
CA MET A 268 -5.67 0.31 7.42
C MET A 268 -4.52 -0.28 8.25
N GLN A 269 -4.11 0.39 9.32
CA GLN A 269 -2.98 -0.02 10.16
C GLN A 269 -3.17 -1.37 10.86
N ARG A 270 -4.43 -1.77 11.11
CA ARG A 270 -4.76 -3.09 11.68
C ARG A 270 -4.57 -4.24 10.70
N TYR A 271 -4.25 -3.92 9.45
CA TYR A 271 -4.01 -4.88 8.37
C TYR A 271 -2.57 -4.80 7.87
N ALA A 272 -1.61 -4.50 8.76
CA ALA A 272 -0.18 -4.40 8.44
C ALA A 272 0.09 -3.61 7.15
N SER A 273 -0.68 -2.54 6.92
CA SER A 273 -0.62 -1.77 5.69
C SER A 273 0.40 -0.64 5.84
N PHE A 274 1.63 -0.90 5.43
CA PHE A 274 2.71 0.09 5.48
C PHE A 274 2.56 1.08 4.34
N LEU A 275 2.67 2.38 4.60
CA LEU A 275 2.42 3.42 3.60
C LEU A 275 3.73 4.00 3.06
N TRP A 276 3.80 4.25 1.75
CA TRP A 276 4.78 5.18 1.18
C TRP A 276 4.09 6.40 0.55
N SER A 277 4.82 7.50 0.41
CA SER A 277 4.30 8.81 0.01
C SER A 277 4.00 8.98 -1.50
N GLY A 278 4.03 7.90 -2.28
CA GLY A 278 3.79 7.92 -3.73
C GLY A 278 5.01 8.38 -4.54
N ASP A 279 4.76 8.82 -5.78
CA ASP A 279 5.83 9.25 -6.69
C ASP A 279 6.26 10.69 -6.39
N VAL A 280 7.43 10.83 -5.78
CA VAL A 280 7.93 12.11 -5.27
C VAL A 280 9.06 12.64 -6.18
N GLN A 281 9.25 13.96 -6.20
CA GLN A 281 10.34 14.55 -6.95
C GLN A 281 11.65 14.54 -6.16
N SER A 282 12.77 14.36 -6.85
CA SER A 282 14.11 14.42 -6.26
C SER A 282 14.58 15.87 -6.06
N THR A 283 13.86 16.64 -5.24
CA THR A 283 14.15 18.04 -4.93
C THR A 283 14.21 18.30 -3.42
N TRP A 284 14.89 19.38 -3.03
CA TRP A 284 14.99 19.78 -1.61
C TRP A 284 13.65 20.18 -1.02
N GLU A 285 12.78 20.78 -1.83
CA GLU A 285 11.43 21.17 -1.46
C GLU A 285 10.59 19.94 -1.13
N THR A 286 10.65 18.91 -1.97
CA THR A 286 9.98 17.64 -1.72
C THR A 286 10.51 16.98 -0.46
N LEU A 287 11.83 16.93 -0.26
CA LEU A 287 12.43 16.40 0.97
C LEU A 287 11.94 17.15 2.22
N LYS A 288 11.89 18.49 2.17
CA LYS A 288 11.38 19.32 3.28
C LYS A 288 9.93 18.99 3.62
N THR A 289 9.09 18.72 2.62
CA THR A 289 7.67 18.36 2.84
C THR A 289 7.46 16.93 3.37
N HIS A 290 8.45 16.03 3.28
CA HIS A 290 8.31 14.66 3.77
C HIS A 290 8.20 14.57 5.28
N VAL A 291 8.86 15.47 6.02
CA VAL A 291 8.77 15.51 7.49
C VAL A 291 7.32 15.69 7.96
N PRO A 292 6.57 16.74 7.53
CA PRO A 292 5.18 16.87 7.92
C PRO A 292 4.29 15.75 7.33
N VAL A 293 4.56 15.22 6.14
CA VAL A 293 3.80 14.08 5.59
C VAL A 293 3.93 12.85 6.50
N GLY A 294 5.15 12.50 6.95
CA GLY A 294 5.38 11.38 7.84
C GLY A 294 4.74 11.57 9.23
N ILE A 295 4.82 12.78 9.79
CA ILE A 295 4.16 13.12 11.06
C ILE A 295 2.64 12.98 10.94
N ASN A 296 2.03 13.54 9.88
CA ASN A 296 0.58 13.43 9.68
C ASN A 296 0.14 11.97 9.48
N ALA A 297 0.90 11.19 8.69
CA ALA A 297 0.63 9.77 8.53
C ALA A 297 0.64 9.06 9.89
N GLY A 298 1.71 9.20 10.68
CA GLY A 298 1.85 8.54 11.99
C GLY A 298 0.87 9.02 13.07
N LEU A 299 0.34 10.25 12.97
CA LEU A 299 -0.72 10.73 13.86
C LEU A 299 -2.09 10.11 13.54
N SER A 300 -2.25 9.51 12.37
CA SER A 300 -3.54 9.08 11.80
C SER A 300 -3.75 7.57 11.72
N GLY A 301 -2.89 6.81 12.39
CA GLY A 301 -2.82 5.35 12.35
C GLY A 301 -1.47 4.90 11.83
#